data_AF-A0A4Z0CBY1-F1
#
_entry.id   AF-A0A4Z0CBY1-F1
#
_cell.length_a   1.000
_cell.length_b   1.000
_cell.length_c   1.000
_cell.angle_alpha   90.00
_cell.angle_beta   90.00
_cell.angle_gamma   90.00
#
_symmetry.space_group_name_H-M   'P 1'
#
loop_
_entity.id
_entity.type
_entity.pdbx_description
1 polymer ?
#
loop_
_entity_poly.entity_id
_entity_poly.type
_entity_poly.pdbx_seq_one_letter_code
_entity_poly.pdbx_strand_id
1 'polypeptide(L)'
;MPSVRLVLAALPLAALAACTVNPRPVVVTTPPPVVQATPAPPVVMGAPAAVTIDVPPGQYPAPGSCRIWVPGVAPANQAPSGACDDLQNRVPAGAVLLRG
;
A
#
# COMPACT_ATOMS: atom_id res chain seq x y z
N MET A 1 60.78 51.89 -33.19
CA MET A 1 60.02 51.63 -31.94
C MET A 1 59.49 52.96 -31.43
N PRO A 2 58.18 53.17 -31.46
CA PRO A 2 57.54 53.58 -30.21
C PRO A 2 56.27 52.78 -29.91
N SER A 3 56.21 52.35 -28.67
CA SER A 3 55.21 51.49 -28.06
C SER A 3 53.86 52.19 -27.94
N VAL A 4 52.81 51.51 -28.41
CA VAL A 4 51.41 51.90 -28.24
C VAL A 4 51.08 51.90 -26.75
N ARG A 5 50.71 53.07 -26.20
CA ARG A 5 50.15 53.19 -24.85
C ARG A 5 48.64 52.97 -24.92
N LEU A 6 48.19 51.79 -24.51
CA LEU A 6 46.78 51.48 -24.37
C LEU A 6 46.25 52.18 -23.10
N VAL A 7 45.45 53.23 -23.27
CA VAL A 7 44.75 53.90 -22.17
C VAL A 7 43.47 53.12 -21.89
N LEU A 8 43.44 52.35 -20.79
CA LEU A 8 42.21 51.72 -20.33
C LEU A 8 41.22 52.79 -19.88
N ALA A 9 40.09 52.91 -20.59
CA ALA A 9 38.95 53.70 -20.16
C ALA A 9 38.28 53.03 -18.94
N ALA A 10 38.28 53.73 -17.82
CA ALA A 10 37.57 53.31 -16.60
C ALA A 10 36.07 53.51 -16.79
N LEU A 11 35.30 52.43 -16.86
CA LEU A 11 33.84 52.47 -16.70
C LEU A 11 33.50 52.44 -15.20
N PRO A 12 32.73 53.40 -14.66
CA PRO A 12 32.24 53.28 -13.29
C PRO A 12 31.08 52.27 -13.27
N LEU A 13 31.32 51.10 -12.67
CA LEU A 13 30.26 50.16 -12.31
C LEU A 13 29.35 50.82 -11.27
N ALA A 14 28.11 51.11 -11.65
CA ALA A 14 27.05 51.51 -10.73
C ALA A 14 26.74 50.33 -9.79
N ALA A 15 27.03 50.47 -8.49
CA ALA A 15 26.72 49.48 -7.47
C ALA A 15 25.21 49.48 -7.18
N LEU A 16 24.48 48.49 -7.70
CA LEU A 16 23.11 48.21 -7.27
C LEU A 16 23.16 47.64 -5.84
N ALA A 17 22.72 48.43 -4.87
CA ALA A 17 22.49 47.96 -3.51
C ALA A 17 21.32 46.96 -3.53
N ALA A 18 21.62 45.67 -3.57
CA ALA A 18 20.64 44.61 -3.49
C ALA A 18 20.15 44.47 -2.03
N CYS A 19 18.84 44.58 -1.82
CA CYS A 19 18.21 44.29 -0.53
C CYS A 19 18.42 42.81 -0.18
N THR A 20 19.33 42.50 0.74
CA THR A 20 19.57 41.12 1.17
C THR A 20 18.48 40.70 2.17
N VAL A 21 17.40 40.11 1.65
CA VAL A 21 16.48 39.33 2.48
C VAL A 21 17.26 38.10 2.95
N ASN A 22 17.52 38.00 4.25
CA ASN A 22 18.17 36.84 4.86
C ASN A 22 17.11 35.98 5.57
N PRO A 23 16.38 35.11 4.84
CA PRO A 23 15.38 34.26 5.46
C PRO A 23 16.12 33.20 6.30
N ARG A 24 15.96 33.27 7.63
CA ARG A 24 16.34 32.13 8.48
C ARG A 24 15.41 30.96 8.11
N PRO A 25 15.96 29.76 7.82
CA PRO A 25 15.13 28.60 7.60
C PRO A 25 14.41 28.26 8.92
N VAL A 26 13.09 28.36 8.93
CA VAL A 26 12.26 27.84 10.03
C VAL A 26 12.13 26.33 9.79
N VAL A 27 12.81 25.54 10.62
CA VAL A 27 12.64 24.10 10.61
C VAL A 27 11.28 23.81 11.26
N VAL A 28 10.29 23.53 10.41
CA VAL A 28 8.99 23.02 10.87
C VAL A 28 9.22 21.57 11.24
N THR A 29 9.55 21.31 12.50
CA THR A 29 9.52 19.94 13.04
C THR A 29 8.06 19.57 13.21
N THR A 30 7.46 18.96 12.19
CA THR A 30 6.21 18.24 12.38
C THR A 30 6.46 17.14 13.42
N PRO A 31 5.72 17.11 14.53
CA PRO A 31 5.79 15.98 15.43
C PRO A 31 5.46 14.70 14.64
N PRO A 32 6.11 13.57 14.95
CA PRO A 32 5.77 12.31 14.32
C PRO A 32 4.26 12.05 14.49
N PRO A 33 3.59 11.46 13.50
CA PRO A 33 2.19 11.08 13.67
C PRO A 33 2.11 10.18 14.90
N VAL A 34 1.33 10.61 15.89
CA VAL A 34 1.03 9.76 17.05
C VAL A 34 0.19 8.62 16.51
N VAL A 35 0.82 7.47 16.30
CA VAL A 35 0.11 6.23 15.97
C VAL A 35 -0.70 5.86 17.21
N GLN A 36 -1.95 6.31 17.26
CA GLN A 36 -2.89 5.83 18.26
C GLN A 36 -3.09 4.35 17.99
N ALA A 37 -2.55 3.51 18.87
CA ALA A 37 -2.85 2.09 18.85
C ALA A 37 -4.36 1.95 19.05
N THR A 38 -5.08 1.60 17.99
CA THR A 38 -6.47 1.17 18.10
C THR A 38 -6.48 0.01 19.09
N PRO A 39 -7.25 0.07 20.20
CA PRO A 39 -7.35 -1.07 21.09
C PRO A 39 -7.80 -2.27 20.27
N ALA A 40 -7.00 -3.33 20.28
CA ALA A 40 -7.41 -4.59 19.70
C ALA A 40 -8.76 -4.97 20.33
N PRO A 41 -9.74 -5.47 19.54
CA PRO A 41 -10.98 -5.97 20.12
C PRO A 41 -10.61 -7.02 21.19
N PRO A 42 -11.37 -7.10 22.30
CA PRO A 42 -11.09 -8.06 23.35
C PRO A 42 -11.05 -9.46 22.74
N VAL A 43 -9.86 -10.07 22.75
CA VAL A 43 -9.66 -11.41 22.23
C VAL A 43 -10.29 -12.35 23.25
N VAL A 44 -11.53 -12.79 22.98
CA VAL A 44 -12.18 -13.84 23.76
C VAL A 44 -11.35 -15.11 23.56
N MET A 45 -10.65 -15.57 24.60
CA MET A 45 -9.96 -16.86 24.58
C MET A 45 -11.00 -17.97 24.33
N GLY A 46 -11.14 -18.39 23.06
CA GLY A 46 -12.08 -19.45 22.65
C GLY A 46 -13.13 -19.04 21.62
N ALA A 47 -13.24 -17.78 21.20
CA ALA A 47 -14.02 -17.46 20.00
C ALA A 47 -13.20 -17.89 18.77
N PRO A 48 -13.72 -18.75 17.86
CA PRO A 48 -13.03 -19.00 16.61
C PRO A 48 -12.88 -17.63 15.93
N ALA A 49 -11.65 -17.26 15.58
CA ALA A 49 -11.42 -16.10 14.75
C ALA A 49 -12.31 -16.29 13.51
N ALA A 50 -13.26 -15.37 13.30
CA ALA A 50 -14.07 -15.39 12.10
C ALA A 50 -13.10 -15.33 10.92
N VAL A 51 -12.98 -16.44 10.19
CA VAL A 51 -12.12 -16.50 9.00
C VAL A 51 -12.88 -15.74 7.92
N THR A 52 -12.49 -14.50 7.67
CA THR A 52 -12.94 -13.77 6.49
C THR A 52 -12.28 -14.41 5.28
N ILE A 53 -13.09 -14.90 4.35
CA ILE A 53 -12.63 -15.61 3.16
C ILE A 53 -12.87 -14.72 1.96
N ASP A 54 -11.79 -14.33 1.29
CA ASP A 54 -11.86 -13.53 0.08
C ASP A 54 -11.91 -14.48 -1.13
N VAL A 55 -13.09 -14.59 -1.73
CA VAL A 55 -13.33 -15.38 -2.95
C VAL A 55 -13.55 -14.39 -4.10
N PRO A 56 -12.64 -14.32 -5.08
CA PRO A 56 -12.79 -13.39 -6.19
C PRO A 56 -14.09 -13.62 -6.98
N PRO A 57 -14.69 -12.57 -7.55
CA PRO A 57 -15.85 -12.71 -8.43
C PRO A 57 -15.59 -13.71 -9.56
N GLY A 58 -16.61 -14.53 -9.88
CA GLY A 58 -16.50 -15.59 -10.89
C GLY A 58 -15.79 -16.87 -10.42
N GLN A 59 -15.29 -16.92 -9.18
CA GLN A 59 -14.70 -18.15 -8.61
C GLN A 59 -15.70 -18.97 -7.78
N TYR A 60 -16.93 -18.47 -7.62
CA TYR A 60 -18.00 -19.23 -7.02
C TYR A 60 -18.44 -20.38 -7.94
N PRO A 61 -18.79 -21.55 -7.39
CA PRO A 61 -19.42 -22.61 -8.15
C PRO A 61 -20.71 -22.13 -8.82
N ALA A 62 -21.12 -22.82 -9.89
CA ALA A 62 -22.41 -22.56 -10.53
C ALA A 62 -23.57 -22.99 -9.62
N PRO A 63 -24.79 -22.43 -9.81
CA PRO A 63 -25.97 -22.80 -9.04
C PRO A 63 -26.18 -24.31 -8.98
N GLY A 64 -26.34 -24.84 -7.76
CA GLY A 64 -26.53 -26.29 -7.52
C GLY A 64 -25.25 -27.12 -7.49
N SER A 65 -24.08 -26.51 -7.66
CA SER A 65 -22.77 -27.16 -7.45
C SER A 65 -22.06 -26.62 -6.21
N CYS A 66 -21.11 -27.39 -5.69
CA CYS A 66 -20.28 -26.98 -4.57
C CYS A 66 -18.80 -26.96 -4.98
N ARG A 67 -17.98 -26.22 -4.23
CA ARG A 67 -16.53 -26.15 -4.42
C ARG A 67 -15.84 -26.06 -3.06
N ILE A 68 -14.76 -26.82 -2.87
CA ILE A 68 -13.90 -26.66 -1.70
C ILE A 68 -12.94 -25.50 -1.98
N TRP A 69 -12.92 -24.52 -1.09
CA TRP A 69 -12.05 -23.35 -1.15
C TRP A 69 -11.03 -23.40 -0.02
N VAL A 70 -9.75 -23.41 -0.39
CA VAL A 70 -8.63 -23.41 0.57
C VAL A 70 -8.06 -21.99 0.66
N PRO A 71 -8.18 -21.28 1.79
CA PRO A 71 -7.58 -19.97 1.96
C PRO A 71 -6.07 -19.98 1.69
N GLY A 72 -5.55 -18.94 1.03
CA GLY A 72 -4.14 -18.82 0.68
C GLY A 72 -3.71 -19.58 -0.58
N VAL A 73 -4.56 -20.44 -1.14
CA VAL A 73 -4.31 -21.09 -2.44
C VAL A 73 -4.80 -20.18 -3.57
N ALA A 74 -3.94 -19.94 -4.56
CA ALA A 74 -4.26 -19.11 -5.72
C ALA A 74 -5.48 -19.68 -6.48
N PRO A 75 -6.38 -18.83 -7.02
CA PRO A 75 -7.64 -19.29 -7.63
C PRO A 75 -7.46 -20.33 -8.77
N ALA A 76 -6.38 -20.23 -9.55
CA ALA A 76 -6.06 -21.18 -10.62
C ALA A 76 -5.62 -22.57 -10.13
N ASN A 77 -5.18 -22.67 -8.88
CA ASN A 77 -4.70 -23.91 -8.24
C ASN A 77 -5.76 -24.53 -7.31
N GLN A 78 -6.90 -23.87 -7.13
CA GLN A 78 -8.02 -24.40 -6.37
C GLN A 78 -8.64 -25.59 -7.12
N ALA A 79 -9.15 -26.56 -6.37
CA ALA A 79 -9.87 -27.69 -6.95
C ALA A 79 -11.09 -27.23 -7.78
N PRO A 80 -11.50 -28.02 -8.78
CA PRO A 80 -12.73 -27.76 -9.52
C PRO A 80 -13.96 -27.92 -8.63
N SER A 81 -15.08 -27.33 -9.08
CA SER A 81 -16.39 -27.58 -8.49
C SER A 81 -16.88 -29.01 -8.77
N GLY A 82 -17.82 -29.49 -7.97
CA GLY A 82 -18.42 -30.82 -8.10
C GLY A 82 -19.78 -30.91 -7.41
N ALA A 83 -20.28 -32.14 -7.28
CA ALA A 83 -21.53 -32.41 -6.58
C ALA A 83 -21.39 -32.09 -5.08
N CYS A 84 -22.41 -31.45 -4.51
CA CYS A 84 -22.41 -31.09 -3.09
C CYS A 84 -22.37 -32.31 -2.17
N ASP A 85 -23.09 -33.38 -2.53
CA ASP A 85 -23.15 -34.61 -1.74
C ASP A 85 -21.79 -35.31 -1.62
N ASP A 86 -20.96 -35.20 -2.66
CA ASP A 86 -19.60 -35.73 -2.68
C ASP A 86 -18.64 -34.86 -1.86
N LEU A 87 -18.72 -33.54 -2.03
CA LEU A 87 -17.75 -32.61 -1.46
C LEU A 87 -17.98 -32.29 0.01
N GLN A 88 -19.22 -32.34 0.50
CA GLN A 88 -19.54 -32.03 1.90
C GLN A 88 -18.81 -32.93 2.90
N ASN A 89 -18.49 -34.17 2.51
CA ASN A 89 -17.79 -35.13 3.35
C ASN A 89 -16.26 -35.11 3.17
N ARG A 90 -15.74 -34.22 2.31
CA ARG A 90 -14.32 -34.19 1.91
C ARG A 90 -13.64 -32.86 2.18
N VAL A 91 -14.30 -31.95 2.91
CA VAL A 91 -13.75 -30.62 3.24
C VAL A 91 -12.56 -30.79 4.20
N PRO A 92 -11.32 -30.44 3.78
CA PRO A 92 -10.16 -30.50 4.66
C PRO A 92 -10.25 -29.47 5.79
N ALA A 93 -9.51 -29.69 6.88
CA ALA A 93 -9.39 -28.72 7.95
C ALA A 93 -8.85 -27.37 7.42
N GLY A 94 -9.51 -26.27 7.79
CA GLY A 94 -9.15 -24.93 7.34
C GLY A 94 -9.64 -24.55 5.94
N ALA A 95 -10.28 -25.47 5.21
CA ALA A 95 -10.99 -25.16 3.98
C ALA A 95 -12.48 -24.89 4.26
N VAL A 96 -13.16 -24.30 3.29
CA VAL A 96 -14.62 -24.10 3.33
C VAL A 96 -15.31 -24.67 2.11
N LEU A 97 -16.57 -25.07 2.27
CA LEU A 97 -17.42 -25.48 1.17
C LEU A 97 -18.23 -24.28 0.68
N LEU A 98 -17.93 -23.82 -0.53
CA LEU A 98 -18.73 -22.82 -1.23
C LEU A 98 -19.91 -23.49 -1.93
N ARG A 99 -21.06 -22.83 -1.91
CA ARG A 99 -22.27 -23.22 -2.65
C ARG A 99 -22.60 -22.16 -3.68
N GLY A 100 -22.94 -22.59 -4.89
CA GLY A 100 -23.36 -21.73 -5.98
C GLY A 100 -24.87 -21.50 -6.00
#